data_AF-A0A5C8PYM1-F1
#
_entry.id   AF-A0A5C8PYM1-F1
#
_cell.length_a   1.000
_cell.length_b   1.000
_cell.length_c   1.000
_cell.angle_alpha   90.00
_cell.angle_beta   90.00
_cell.angle_gamma   90.00
#
_symmetry.space_group_name_H-M   'P 1'
#
loop_
_entity.id
_entity.type
_entity.pdbx_description
1 polymer ?
#
loop_
_entity_poly.entity_id
_entity_poly.type
_entity_poly.pdbx_seq_one_letter_code
_entity_poly.pdbx_strand_id
1 'polypeptide(L)'
;GKVGHAGQLGDLGGLTEGAVLVQGGVCSGASFTQIWSRNGQPAGTSFFNLRVVGTIPLNSRTITYTYHYTDLGTVGTTGAAAMGITTSATIPFISPSTAKTTQGGTVMPSTRTFAQLAASGRFAQTQTAAAGQGSNGATDTVFGVYQPSVKIKPPAGYTLTGNLEGSPFMFPPRWDKASYLNSFGTGAAVFSMITPMLYSKAADAPERAVALHIEKAFKTPGLTQPPSSTKNVPGQTTAAPLTRLYQDRKRRDDNRAQAVNACRRHFGPDYTAGGKDCDEYPFATTYEGAAGSLYDPEQLPNNYSVMALDSTQNQAAGTLLGQFLTKARLIDGPDDGFLVADTEPVAVDRTVRHRLTAWVRAAPGTARRRAAPSATQDGQPRHALLRGLAHTTFLAQAARTLRADRASGRLRRPTPEVFLRDSRLHPRHSSPRTRRVQAPRPRLQGSVQRCAYDPHCGRRYAPFE
;
A
#
# COMPACT_ATOMS: atom_id res chain seq x y z
N GLY A 1 -17.04 -9.87 37.91
CA GLY A 1 -18.35 -9.33 37.49
C GLY A 1 -18.40 -9.23 35.98
N LYS A 2 -19.61 -9.27 35.38
CA LYS A 2 -19.93 -9.11 33.94
C LYS A 2 -18.90 -9.66 32.93
N VAL A 3 -19.07 -10.93 32.57
CA VAL A 3 -18.67 -11.44 31.25
C VAL A 3 -19.64 -10.86 30.21
N GLY A 4 -19.13 -10.38 29.07
CA GLY A 4 -19.96 -9.92 27.94
C GLY A 4 -20.33 -11.07 27.00
N HIS A 5 -21.60 -11.17 26.60
CA HIS A 5 -22.06 -12.22 25.68
C HIS A 5 -21.59 -11.99 24.24
N ALA A 6 -21.34 -13.10 23.53
CA ALA A 6 -21.24 -13.08 22.07
C ALA A 6 -22.63 -12.89 21.45
N GLY A 7 -22.78 -11.88 20.59
CA GLY A 7 -23.92 -11.71 19.69
C GLY A 7 -23.57 -12.28 18.31
N GLN A 8 -24.51 -12.99 17.68
CA GLN A 8 -24.28 -13.72 16.43
C GLN A 8 -25.07 -13.10 15.26
N LEU A 9 -24.46 -13.09 14.08
CA LEU A 9 -25.04 -12.78 12.75
C LEU A 9 -25.56 -11.35 12.51
N GLY A 10 -24.77 -10.59 11.74
CA GLY A 10 -25.25 -9.57 10.82
C GLY A 10 -24.47 -9.73 9.52
N ASP A 11 -25.12 -10.21 8.45
CA ASP A 11 -24.45 -10.61 7.21
C ASP A 11 -24.09 -9.39 6.34
N LEU A 12 -22.78 -9.21 6.09
CA LEU A 12 -22.23 -8.21 5.18
C LEU A 12 -20.99 -8.79 4.48
N GLY A 13 -21.19 -9.35 3.29
CA GLY A 13 -20.14 -9.91 2.42
C GLY A 13 -19.20 -8.86 1.80
N GLY A 14 -18.61 -7.99 2.62
CA GLY A 14 -17.62 -7.00 2.19
C GLY A 14 -16.28 -7.63 1.83
N LEU A 15 -15.70 -7.23 0.70
CA LEU A 15 -14.34 -7.60 0.31
C LEU A 15 -13.34 -6.91 1.24
N THR A 16 -12.70 -7.67 2.13
CA THR A 16 -11.57 -7.20 2.96
C THR A 16 -10.27 -7.23 2.15
N GLU A 17 -10.00 -6.15 1.42
CA GLU A 17 -8.69 -5.93 0.80
C GLU A 17 -7.64 -5.57 1.87
N GLY A 18 -6.41 -6.07 1.69
CA GLY A 18 -5.33 -5.88 2.67
C GLY A 18 -3.95 -6.05 2.05
N ALA A 19 -3.03 -5.14 2.38
CA ALA A 19 -1.70 -5.06 1.80
C ALA A 19 -0.59 -5.14 2.86
N VAL A 20 0.50 -5.82 2.52
CA VAL A 20 1.73 -5.93 3.32
C VAL A 20 2.91 -5.59 2.42
N LEU A 21 3.91 -4.92 3.00
CA LEU A 21 5.05 -4.33 2.30
C LEU A 21 6.36 -4.96 2.79
N VAL A 22 7.23 -5.30 1.84
CA VAL A 22 8.65 -5.62 2.05
C VAL A 22 9.43 -4.92 0.92
N GLN A 23 10.67 -4.47 1.14
CA GLN A 23 11.41 -3.79 0.09
C GLN A 23 11.58 -4.70 -1.14
N GLY A 24 11.06 -4.26 -2.31
CA GLY A 24 11.02 -5.06 -3.54
C GLY A 24 9.79 -5.99 -3.68
N GLY A 25 8.82 -5.94 -2.76
CA GLY A 25 7.60 -6.76 -2.83
C GLY A 25 6.36 -6.14 -2.20
N VAL A 26 5.23 -6.27 -2.90
CA VAL A 26 3.90 -5.85 -2.43
C VAL A 26 2.94 -7.03 -2.49
N CYS A 27 1.98 -7.12 -1.58
CA CYS A 27 0.86 -8.04 -1.74
C CYS A 27 -0.50 -7.38 -1.58
N SER A 28 -1.51 -8.05 -2.11
CA SER A 28 -2.92 -7.75 -1.98
C SER A 28 -3.72 -9.05 -1.94
N GLY A 29 -5.00 -9.00 -1.62
CA GLY A 29 -5.85 -10.18 -1.60
C GLY A 29 -7.34 -9.86 -1.53
N ALA A 30 -8.14 -10.89 -1.75
CA ALA A 30 -9.59 -10.86 -1.63
C ALA A 30 -10.11 -12.23 -1.17
N SER A 31 -11.09 -12.21 -0.27
CA SER A 31 -11.82 -13.38 0.21
C SER A 31 -13.06 -13.63 -0.65
N PHE A 32 -13.33 -14.90 -0.97
CA PHE A 32 -14.38 -15.30 -1.91
C PHE A 32 -15.27 -16.37 -1.28
N THR A 33 -16.49 -16.00 -0.87
CA THR A 33 -17.51 -16.95 -0.39
C THR A 33 -18.62 -17.13 -1.42
N GLN A 34 -19.02 -18.37 -1.71
CA GLN A 34 -20.14 -18.70 -2.61
C GLN A 34 -21.15 -19.58 -1.91
N ILE A 35 -22.43 -19.20 -1.98
CA ILE A 35 -23.56 -20.03 -1.55
C ILE A 35 -24.00 -20.86 -2.76
N TRP A 36 -24.16 -22.17 -2.56
CA TRP A 36 -24.54 -23.14 -3.58
C TRP A 36 -26.03 -23.44 -3.49
N SER A 37 -26.69 -23.47 -4.63
CA SER A 37 -28.05 -23.99 -4.76
C SER A 37 -28.14 -25.08 -5.84
N ARG A 38 -29.03 -26.04 -5.62
CA ARG A 38 -29.35 -27.14 -6.55
C ARG A 38 -30.87 -27.27 -6.62
N ASN A 39 -31.42 -27.30 -7.83
CA ASN A 39 -32.87 -27.30 -8.08
C ASN A 39 -33.61 -26.15 -7.34
N GLY A 40 -32.97 -24.98 -7.22
CA GLY A 40 -33.49 -23.81 -6.51
C GLY A 40 -33.34 -23.82 -4.98
N GLN A 41 -32.95 -24.95 -4.37
CA GLN A 41 -32.78 -25.07 -2.91
C GLN A 41 -31.32 -24.86 -2.49
N PRO A 42 -31.03 -24.21 -1.35
CA PRO A 42 -29.69 -24.13 -0.78
C PRO A 42 -29.11 -25.52 -0.52
N ALA A 43 -27.87 -25.75 -0.95
CA ALA A 43 -27.20 -27.04 -0.89
C ALA A 43 -25.91 -27.02 -0.03
N GLY A 44 -25.20 -25.89 0.01
CA GLY A 44 -23.97 -25.73 0.78
C GLY A 44 -23.27 -24.38 0.52
N THR A 45 -22.02 -24.27 0.98
CA THR A 45 -21.17 -23.08 0.84
C THR A 45 -19.76 -23.50 0.46
N SER A 46 -19.08 -22.75 -0.42
CA SER A 46 -17.62 -22.82 -0.60
C SER A 46 -16.97 -21.50 -0.25
N PHE A 47 -15.70 -21.55 0.15
CA PHE A 47 -14.89 -20.37 0.37
C PHE A 47 -13.43 -20.61 -0.07
N PHE A 48 -12.74 -19.55 -0.43
CA PHE A 48 -11.29 -19.50 -0.60
C PHE A 48 -10.77 -18.06 -0.46
N ASN A 49 -9.47 -17.92 -0.19
CA ASN A 49 -8.78 -16.64 -0.25
C ASN A 49 -7.84 -16.62 -1.46
N LEU A 50 -7.83 -15.52 -2.22
CA LEU A 50 -6.76 -15.20 -3.16
C LEU A 50 -5.84 -14.16 -2.52
N ARG A 51 -4.53 -14.39 -2.61
CA ARG A 51 -3.50 -13.38 -2.40
C ARG A 51 -2.61 -13.27 -3.64
N VAL A 52 -2.41 -12.05 -4.12
CA VAL A 52 -1.46 -11.73 -5.21
C VAL A 52 -0.23 -11.09 -4.56
N VAL A 53 0.95 -11.63 -4.87
CA VAL A 53 2.25 -11.13 -4.36
C VAL A 53 3.09 -10.71 -5.56
N GLY A 54 3.27 -9.40 -5.74
CA GLY A 54 4.20 -8.82 -6.70
C GLY A 54 5.61 -8.75 -6.09
N THR A 55 6.61 -9.20 -6.83
CA THR A 55 8.02 -9.21 -6.41
C THR A 55 8.93 -8.81 -7.57
N ILE A 56 10.06 -8.17 -7.26
CA ILE A 56 11.02 -7.69 -8.25
C ILE A 56 12.42 -8.20 -7.88
N PRO A 57 13.06 -9.03 -8.73
CA PRO A 57 14.45 -9.43 -8.52
C PRO A 57 15.39 -8.22 -8.58
N LEU A 58 16.47 -8.25 -7.80
CA LEU A 58 17.47 -7.18 -7.76
C LEU A 58 17.96 -6.84 -9.19
N ASN A 59 18.00 -5.55 -9.49
CA ASN A 59 18.41 -4.96 -10.77
C ASN A 59 17.58 -5.40 -12.01
N SER A 60 16.41 -6.04 -11.81
CA SER A 60 15.60 -6.55 -12.91
C SER A 60 14.48 -5.58 -13.33
N ARG A 61 14.17 -5.56 -14.64
CA ARG A 61 12.93 -4.97 -15.19
C ARG A 61 11.76 -5.98 -15.21
N THR A 62 11.94 -7.21 -14.76
CA THR A 62 10.88 -8.23 -14.72
C THR A 62 10.20 -8.26 -13.36
N ILE A 63 8.91 -7.94 -13.33
CA ILE A 63 8.07 -8.06 -12.13
C ILE A 63 7.41 -9.44 -12.15
N THR A 64 7.49 -10.18 -11.05
CA THR A 64 6.86 -11.50 -10.89
C THR A 64 5.64 -11.39 -10.00
N TYR A 65 4.47 -11.71 -10.53
CA TYR A 65 3.20 -11.74 -9.80
C TYR A 65 2.81 -13.19 -9.50
N THR A 66 2.95 -13.59 -8.25
CA THR A 66 2.55 -14.92 -7.76
C THR A 66 1.15 -14.86 -7.17
N TYR A 67 0.27 -15.71 -7.66
CA TYR A 67 -1.08 -15.91 -7.16
C TYR A 67 -1.06 -17.08 -6.19
N HIS A 68 -1.61 -16.89 -5.00
CA HIS A 68 -1.75 -17.89 -3.96
C HIS A 68 -3.23 -18.07 -3.66
N TYR A 69 -3.72 -19.30 -3.80
CA TYR A 69 -5.05 -19.71 -3.39
C TYR A 69 -4.92 -20.48 -2.09
N THR A 70 -5.47 -19.93 -1.00
CA THR A 70 -5.41 -20.49 0.33
C THR A 70 -6.82 -20.71 0.89
N ASP A 71 -6.91 -21.48 1.98
CA ASP A 71 -8.13 -21.61 2.77
C ASP A 71 -9.34 -22.13 1.95
N LEU A 72 -9.07 -23.01 0.98
CA LEU A 72 -10.08 -23.61 0.12
C LEU A 72 -10.92 -24.61 0.92
N GLY A 73 -12.16 -24.24 1.24
CA GLY A 73 -13.07 -25.06 2.06
C GLY A 73 -14.49 -25.13 1.53
N THR A 74 -15.24 -26.12 2.03
CA THR A 74 -16.65 -26.38 1.66
C THR A 74 -17.45 -26.86 2.87
N VAL A 75 -18.72 -26.47 2.94
CA VAL A 75 -19.70 -26.95 3.93
C VAL A 75 -20.97 -27.39 3.20
N GLY A 76 -21.54 -28.54 3.57
CA GLY A 76 -22.72 -29.10 2.91
C GLY A 76 -22.44 -29.69 1.52
N THR A 77 -23.49 -29.85 0.71
CA THR A 77 -23.41 -30.44 -0.63
C THR A 77 -23.07 -29.37 -1.66
N THR A 78 -21.85 -29.40 -2.20
CA THR A 78 -21.38 -28.43 -3.21
C THR A 78 -20.86 -29.13 -4.47
N GLY A 79 -20.84 -28.40 -5.59
CA GLY A 79 -20.10 -28.80 -6.79
C GLY A 79 -18.66 -28.28 -6.81
N ALA A 80 -18.11 -27.84 -5.67
CA ALA A 80 -16.94 -26.96 -5.62
C ALA A 80 -15.73 -27.52 -6.36
N ALA A 81 -15.40 -28.81 -6.21
CA ALA A 81 -14.26 -29.45 -6.87
C ALA A 81 -14.19 -29.23 -8.39
N ALA A 82 -15.34 -29.08 -9.06
CA ALA A 82 -15.48 -28.84 -10.50
C ALA A 82 -15.80 -27.37 -10.86
N MET A 83 -15.86 -26.47 -9.87
CA MET A 83 -16.04 -25.03 -10.07
C MET A 83 -14.85 -24.44 -10.83
N GLY A 84 -15.13 -23.80 -11.97
CA GLY A 84 -14.11 -23.13 -12.77
C GLY A 84 -13.80 -21.75 -12.20
N ILE A 85 -12.54 -21.52 -11.84
CA ILE A 85 -12.02 -20.24 -11.36
C ILE A 85 -11.08 -19.72 -12.46
N THR A 86 -11.58 -18.75 -13.22
CA THR A 86 -10.81 -18.03 -14.26
C THR A 86 -10.04 -16.91 -13.61
N THR A 87 -8.72 -16.93 -13.74
CA THR A 87 -7.82 -15.87 -13.28
C THR A 87 -7.32 -15.07 -14.47
N SER A 88 -7.32 -13.76 -14.35
CA SER A 88 -6.89 -12.82 -15.38
C SER A 88 -5.91 -11.80 -14.80
N ALA A 89 -5.17 -11.16 -15.69
CA ALA A 89 -4.56 -9.86 -15.44
C ALA A 89 -4.65 -9.02 -16.70
N THR A 90 -4.78 -7.71 -16.52
CA THR A 90 -4.67 -6.71 -17.59
C THR A 90 -3.77 -5.57 -17.13
N ILE A 91 -3.26 -4.81 -18.09
CA ILE A 91 -2.67 -3.50 -17.83
C ILE A 91 -3.58 -2.46 -18.52
N PRO A 92 -4.69 -2.05 -17.88
CA PRO A 92 -5.68 -1.14 -18.49
C PRO A 92 -5.16 0.29 -18.72
N PHE A 93 -4.04 0.65 -18.10
CA PHE A 93 -3.35 1.92 -18.31
C PHE A 93 -1.84 1.68 -18.39
N ILE A 94 -1.19 2.26 -19.39
CA ILE A 94 0.26 2.35 -19.52
C ILE A 94 0.65 3.74 -20.02
N SER A 95 1.73 4.30 -19.49
CA SER A 95 2.29 5.60 -19.87
C SER A 95 3.80 5.48 -20.10
N PRO A 96 4.35 5.99 -21.23
CA PRO A 96 3.61 6.53 -22.37
C PRO A 96 2.77 5.43 -23.05
N SER A 97 1.71 5.81 -23.76
CA SER A 97 0.78 4.86 -24.41
C SER A 97 1.40 4.05 -25.56
N THR A 98 2.61 4.40 -25.98
CA THR A 98 3.45 3.66 -26.94
C THR A 98 4.24 2.51 -26.30
N ALA A 99 4.40 2.51 -24.96
CA ALA A 99 5.10 1.46 -24.24
C ALA A 99 4.35 0.12 -24.28
N LYS A 100 5.09 -0.98 -24.13
CA LYS A 100 4.57 -2.35 -24.25
C LYS A 100 5.27 -3.26 -23.25
N THR A 101 4.50 -3.87 -22.36
CA THR A 101 4.99 -4.99 -21.55
C THR A 101 4.99 -6.28 -22.36
N THR A 102 5.89 -7.20 -22.00
CA THR A 102 5.83 -8.61 -22.36
C THR A 102 5.40 -9.42 -21.14
N GLN A 103 4.47 -10.35 -21.34
CA GLN A 103 4.06 -11.32 -20.32
C GLN A 103 4.89 -12.60 -20.43
N GLY A 104 5.25 -13.18 -19.29
CA GLY A 104 5.85 -14.52 -19.21
C GLY A 104 5.27 -15.36 -18.08
N GLY A 105 5.79 -16.58 -17.92
CA GLY A 105 5.26 -17.55 -16.94
C GLY A 105 3.89 -18.09 -17.35
N THR A 106 2.93 -18.07 -16.42
CA THR A 106 1.56 -18.52 -16.69
C THR A 106 0.85 -17.55 -17.63
N VAL A 107 0.40 -18.04 -18.79
CA VAL A 107 -0.44 -17.30 -19.74
C VAL A 107 -1.78 -16.96 -19.07
N MET A 108 -2.26 -15.73 -19.27
CA MET A 108 -3.57 -15.27 -18.79
C MET A 108 -4.50 -14.94 -19.97
N PRO A 109 -5.82 -15.16 -19.86
CA PRO A 109 -6.51 -15.73 -18.71
C PRO A 109 -6.23 -17.24 -18.51
N SER A 110 -6.16 -17.68 -17.26
CA SER A 110 -5.94 -19.08 -16.86
C SER A 110 -7.12 -19.58 -16.02
N THR A 111 -7.85 -20.57 -16.54
CA THR A 111 -8.93 -21.24 -15.81
C THR A 111 -8.40 -22.51 -15.14
N ARG A 112 -8.63 -22.64 -13.83
CA ARG A 112 -8.38 -23.87 -13.07
C ARG A 112 -9.62 -24.26 -12.28
N THR A 113 -9.79 -25.54 -11.97
CA THR A 113 -10.85 -25.95 -11.02
C THR A 113 -10.43 -25.68 -9.58
N PHE A 114 -11.40 -25.55 -8.68
CA PHE A 114 -11.14 -25.49 -7.23
C PHE A 114 -10.25 -26.65 -6.74
N ALA A 115 -10.45 -27.87 -7.24
CA ALA A 115 -9.61 -29.01 -6.91
C ALA A 115 -8.16 -28.87 -7.42
N GLN A 116 -7.95 -28.35 -8.63
CA GLN A 116 -6.61 -28.05 -9.15
C GLN A 116 -5.91 -26.93 -8.36
N LEU A 117 -6.67 -25.96 -7.86
CA LEU A 117 -6.16 -24.88 -7.00
C LEU A 117 -5.84 -25.38 -5.59
N ALA A 118 -6.67 -26.27 -5.01
CA ALA A 118 -6.37 -26.92 -3.74
C ALA A 118 -5.11 -27.80 -3.82
N ALA A 119 -4.90 -28.50 -4.94
CA ALA A 119 -3.73 -29.37 -5.13
C ALA A 119 -2.43 -28.62 -5.44
N SER A 120 -2.49 -27.48 -6.15
CA SER A 120 -1.29 -26.72 -6.55
C SER A 120 -1.00 -25.48 -5.71
N GLY A 121 -2.00 -24.89 -5.07
CA GLY A 121 -1.95 -23.71 -4.20
C GLY A 121 -1.52 -22.39 -4.86
N ARG A 122 -0.83 -22.43 -6.01
CA ARG A 122 -0.19 -21.26 -6.62
C ARG A 122 0.12 -21.39 -8.11
N PHE A 123 0.35 -20.23 -8.72
CA PHE A 123 1.03 -20.06 -10.01
C PHE A 123 1.58 -18.64 -10.12
N ALA A 124 2.48 -18.39 -11.07
CA ALA A 124 3.07 -17.07 -11.27
C ALA A 124 3.05 -16.66 -12.74
N GLN A 125 2.90 -15.36 -12.99
CA GLN A 125 3.22 -14.71 -14.27
C GLN A 125 4.32 -13.68 -14.06
N THR A 126 4.91 -13.22 -15.16
CA THR A 126 5.83 -12.08 -15.16
C THR A 126 5.36 -10.98 -16.11
N GLN A 127 5.73 -9.73 -15.82
CA GLN A 127 5.52 -8.56 -16.68
C GLN A 127 6.84 -7.78 -16.80
N THR A 128 7.25 -7.45 -18.02
CA THR A 128 8.52 -6.73 -18.29
C THR A 128 8.31 -5.65 -19.34
N ALA A 129 8.61 -4.38 -19.05
CA ALA A 129 8.79 -3.36 -20.08
C ALA A 129 10.28 -3.24 -20.45
N ALA A 130 10.62 -3.15 -21.74
CA ALA A 130 11.99 -2.92 -22.17
C ALA A 130 12.47 -1.50 -21.79
N ALA A 131 13.78 -1.25 -21.80
CA ALA A 131 14.33 0.10 -21.67
C ALA A 131 14.22 0.86 -23.00
N GLY A 132 14.18 2.18 -22.94
CA GLY A 132 13.97 3.05 -24.10
C GLY A 132 12.53 3.05 -24.61
N GLN A 133 11.55 2.81 -23.72
CA GLN A 133 10.11 2.86 -24.01
C GLN A 133 9.42 4.06 -23.34
N GLY A 134 10.08 4.69 -22.37
CA GLY A 134 9.52 5.77 -21.56
C GLY A 134 9.60 7.15 -22.19
N SER A 135 9.41 8.18 -21.35
CA SER A 135 9.54 9.59 -21.72
C SER A 135 10.91 9.94 -22.34
N ASN A 136 10.90 10.75 -23.40
CA ASN A 136 12.12 11.29 -24.00
C ASN A 136 12.76 12.33 -23.06
N GLY A 137 13.91 12.00 -22.47
CA GLY A 137 14.65 12.85 -21.53
C GLY A 137 15.83 12.09 -20.89
N ALA A 138 16.36 12.56 -19.75
CA ALA A 138 17.39 11.82 -19.01
C ALA A 138 16.85 10.63 -18.18
N THR A 139 15.53 10.40 -18.23
CA THR A 139 14.78 9.39 -17.46
C THR A 139 13.82 8.62 -18.37
N ASP A 140 14.22 7.41 -18.78
CA ASP A 140 13.35 6.45 -19.47
C ASP A 140 12.41 5.81 -18.43
N THR A 141 11.21 6.35 -18.30
CA THR A 141 10.18 5.92 -17.34
C THR A 141 8.93 5.41 -18.04
N VAL A 142 8.55 4.16 -17.73
CA VAL A 142 7.26 3.55 -18.10
C VAL A 142 6.48 3.28 -16.82
N PHE A 143 5.23 3.74 -16.76
CA PHE A 143 4.29 3.45 -15.68
C PHE A 143 3.17 2.58 -16.21
N GLY A 144 2.68 1.63 -15.40
CA GLY A 144 1.47 0.87 -15.70
C GLY A 144 0.57 0.73 -14.49
N VAL A 145 -0.72 0.49 -14.71
CA VAL A 145 -1.62 -0.05 -13.68
C VAL A 145 -1.77 -1.54 -13.96
N TYR A 146 -1.40 -2.41 -13.02
CA TYR A 146 -1.59 -3.86 -13.16
C TYR A 146 -2.85 -4.27 -12.40
N GLN A 147 -3.83 -4.85 -13.09
CA GLN A 147 -5.11 -5.24 -12.52
C GLN A 147 -5.32 -6.75 -12.60
N PRO A 148 -5.06 -7.53 -11.53
CA PRO A 148 -5.47 -8.92 -11.45
C PRO A 148 -7.00 -8.99 -11.27
N SER A 149 -7.63 -10.04 -11.80
CA SER A 149 -9.04 -10.31 -11.57
C SER A 149 -9.37 -11.80 -11.57
N VAL A 150 -10.47 -12.15 -10.91
CA VAL A 150 -11.01 -13.51 -10.80
C VAL A 150 -12.47 -13.50 -11.24
N LYS A 151 -12.89 -14.53 -11.99
CA LYS A 151 -14.29 -14.84 -12.27
C LYS A 151 -14.58 -16.31 -12.03
N ILE A 152 -15.71 -16.61 -11.40
CA ILE A 152 -16.11 -17.94 -10.95
C ILE A 152 -17.30 -18.44 -11.79
N LYS A 153 -17.24 -19.70 -12.24
CA LYS A 153 -18.31 -20.37 -12.97
C LYS A 153 -18.66 -21.72 -12.30
N PRO A 154 -19.92 -21.97 -11.94
CA PRO A 154 -20.32 -23.28 -11.42
C PRO A 154 -20.26 -24.39 -12.49
N PRO A 155 -20.12 -25.66 -12.06
CA PRO A 155 -20.42 -26.80 -12.91
C PRO A 155 -21.92 -26.90 -13.23
N ALA A 156 -22.28 -27.72 -14.21
CA ALA A 156 -23.68 -27.96 -14.57
C ALA A 156 -24.49 -28.55 -13.38
N GLY A 157 -25.78 -28.21 -13.32
CA GLY A 157 -26.69 -28.66 -12.26
C GLY A 157 -26.63 -27.86 -10.95
N TYR A 158 -25.75 -26.86 -10.84
CA TYR A 158 -25.66 -25.96 -9.69
C TYR A 158 -25.78 -24.49 -10.10
N THR A 159 -26.30 -23.66 -9.19
CA THR A 159 -26.21 -22.19 -9.26
C THR A 159 -25.45 -21.65 -8.05
N LEU A 160 -24.89 -20.44 -8.18
CA LEU A 160 -24.13 -19.78 -7.12
C LEU A 160 -24.66 -18.35 -6.88
N THR A 161 -24.55 -17.90 -5.63
CA THR A 161 -24.61 -16.49 -5.23
C THR A 161 -23.44 -16.16 -4.30
N GLY A 162 -23.23 -14.88 -3.97
CA GLY A 162 -22.08 -14.41 -3.20
C GLY A 162 -20.98 -13.81 -4.08
N ASN A 163 -19.72 -13.90 -3.65
CA ASN A 163 -18.58 -13.33 -4.37
C ASN A 163 -18.20 -14.22 -5.56
N LEU A 164 -18.75 -13.91 -6.74
CA LEU A 164 -18.48 -14.63 -8.00
C LEU A 164 -17.38 -13.98 -8.87
N GLU A 165 -17.01 -12.74 -8.57
CA GLU A 165 -15.87 -12.06 -9.17
C GLU A 165 -15.21 -11.08 -8.19
N GLY A 166 -13.99 -10.67 -8.49
CA GLY A 166 -13.20 -9.75 -7.67
C GLY A 166 -11.92 -9.34 -8.37
N SER A 167 -11.41 -8.14 -8.08
CA SER A 167 -10.21 -7.58 -8.74
C SER A 167 -9.28 -6.93 -7.70
N PRO A 168 -8.41 -7.71 -7.03
CA PRO A 168 -7.57 -7.19 -5.95
C PRO A 168 -6.71 -6.01 -6.42
N PHE A 169 -6.75 -4.90 -5.69
CA PHE A 169 -5.86 -3.76 -5.98
C PHE A 169 -4.38 -4.19 -5.99
N MET A 170 -3.57 -3.64 -6.90
CA MET A 170 -2.11 -3.79 -6.86
C MET A 170 -1.45 -2.43 -7.09
N PHE A 171 -0.32 -2.17 -6.41
CA PHE A 171 0.44 -0.95 -6.61
C PHE A 171 0.89 -0.83 -8.08
N PRO A 172 0.79 0.36 -8.71
CA PRO A 172 1.19 0.57 -10.09
C PRO A 172 2.66 0.17 -10.31
N PRO A 173 2.97 -0.77 -11.22
CA PRO A 173 4.36 -1.00 -11.62
C PRO A 173 4.96 0.20 -12.35
N ARG A 174 6.23 0.50 -12.09
CA ARG A 174 7.06 1.40 -12.88
C ARG A 174 8.31 0.66 -13.35
N TRP A 175 8.74 0.91 -14.57
CA TRP A 175 10.03 0.48 -15.12
C TRP A 175 10.83 1.73 -15.46
N ASP A 176 11.98 1.92 -14.83
CA ASP A 176 12.75 3.15 -14.95
C ASP A 176 14.24 2.90 -15.25
N LYS A 177 14.83 3.84 -16.00
CA LYS A 177 16.26 3.95 -16.25
C LYS A 177 16.65 5.42 -16.25
N ALA A 178 17.59 5.79 -15.38
CA ALA A 178 18.13 7.14 -15.28
C ALA A 178 19.66 7.07 -15.15
N SER A 179 20.38 8.01 -15.76
CA SER A 179 21.85 8.05 -15.73
C SER A 179 22.43 8.16 -14.31
N TYR A 180 21.70 8.83 -13.42
CA TYR A 180 22.04 9.00 -12.00
C TYR A 180 21.61 7.85 -11.08
N LEU A 181 21.03 6.78 -11.64
CA LEU A 181 20.82 5.49 -10.96
C LEU A 181 21.84 4.47 -11.51
N ASN A 182 23.11 4.88 -11.60
CA ASN A 182 24.19 4.22 -12.33
C ASN A 182 24.50 2.78 -11.87
N SER A 183 24.25 2.43 -10.60
CA SER A 183 24.37 1.05 -10.07
C SER A 183 23.45 0.03 -10.75
N PHE A 184 22.58 0.48 -11.67
CA PHE A 184 21.52 -0.29 -12.31
C PHE A 184 21.47 0.00 -13.83
N GLY A 185 22.59 -0.16 -14.55
CA GLY A 185 22.78 0.35 -15.92
C GLY A 185 21.75 -0.07 -16.99
N THR A 186 21.03 -1.17 -16.80
CA THR A 186 19.92 -1.62 -17.67
C THR A 186 18.58 -0.91 -17.38
N GLY A 187 18.50 -0.16 -16.29
CA GLY A 187 17.24 0.15 -15.61
C GLY A 187 16.72 -1.05 -14.81
N ALA A 188 15.71 -0.80 -13.97
CA ALA A 188 15.02 -1.82 -13.18
C ALA A 188 13.53 -1.46 -13.05
N ALA A 189 12.76 -2.33 -12.41
CA ALA A 189 11.38 -2.07 -12.02
C ALA A 189 11.27 -1.67 -10.54
N VAL A 190 10.20 -0.95 -10.21
CA VAL A 190 9.69 -0.72 -8.85
C VAL A 190 8.16 -0.84 -8.84
N PHE A 191 7.57 -0.83 -7.65
CA PHE A 191 6.17 -0.44 -7.48
C PHE A 191 6.15 1.04 -7.12
N SER A 192 5.31 1.84 -7.79
CA SER A 192 5.09 3.24 -7.45
C SER A 192 4.39 3.34 -6.10
N MET A 193 5.18 3.56 -5.05
CA MET A 193 4.72 3.76 -3.69
C MET A 193 5.53 4.88 -3.04
N ILE A 194 4.83 5.81 -2.38
CA ILE A 194 5.47 6.87 -1.59
C ILE A 194 6.28 6.20 -0.48
N THR A 195 7.60 6.29 -0.58
CA THR A 195 8.54 5.59 0.31
C THR A 195 8.99 6.54 1.43
N PRO A 196 8.94 6.13 2.71
CA PRO A 196 9.48 6.93 3.79
C PRO A 196 11.00 6.79 3.89
N MET A 197 11.71 7.91 3.85
CA MET A 197 13.05 8.02 4.40
C MET A 197 12.96 8.03 5.92
N LEU A 198 13.80 7.23 6.58
CA LEU A 198 13.87 7.17 8.04
C LEU A 198 15.17 7.81 8.53
N TYR A 199 15.07 8.65 9.57
CA TYR A 199 16.21 9.13 10.34
C TYR A 199 15.96 8.82 11.82
N SER A 200 16.98 8.30 12.51
CA SER A 200 16.90 7.88 13.91
C SER A 200 17.23 9.01 14.88
N LYS A 201 16.48 9.09 15.98
CA LYS A 201 16.73 10.01 17.10
C LYS A 201 17.45 9.35 18.29
N ALA A 202 17.77 8.05 18.17
CA ALA A 202 18.51 7.28 19.16
C ALA A 202 19.84 7.96 19.51
N ALA A 203 20.28 7.83 20.77
CA ALA A 203 21.42 8.59 21.31
C ALA A 203 22.76 8.34 20.58
N ASP A 204 22.89 7.15 19.99
CA ASP A 204 24.03 6.60 19.25
C ASP A 204 23.87 6.67 17.72
N ALA A 205 22.73 7.20 17.20
CA ALA A 205 22.53 7.35 15.76
C ALA A 205 23.48 8.42 15.18
N PRO A 206 24.24 8.12 14.10
CA PRO A 206 25.18 9.08 13.54
C PRO A 206 24.48 10.31 12.95
N GLU A 207 23.24 10.21 12.49
CA GLU A 207 22.46 11.29 11.88
C GLU A 207 21.58 12.10 12.86
N ARG A 208 21.66 11.80 14.17
CA ARG A 208 20.69 12.20 15.19
C ARG A 208 20.33 13.69 15.19
N ALA A 209 21.30 14.58 15.02
CA ALA A 209 21.07 16.02 15.01
C ALA A 209 20.13 16.47 13.87
N VAL A 210 20.22 15.86 12.69
CA VAL A 210 19.35 16.13 11.54
C VAL A 210 17.95 15.59 11.81
N ALA A 211 17.82 14.39 12.40
CA ALA A 211 16.54 13.84 12.82
C ALA A 211 15.79 14.79 13.79
N LEU A 212 16.51 15.39 14.75
CA LEU A 212 15.97 16.37 15.70
C LEU A 212 15.65 17.73 15.06
N HIS A 213 16.44 18.19 14.09
CA HIS A 213 16.13 19.42 13.33
C HIS A 213 14.85 19.25 12.50
N ILE A 214 14.68 18.10 11.84
CA ILE A 214 13.49 17.78 11.04
C ILE A 214 12.25 17.59 11.93
N GLU A 215 12.39 16.92 13.08
CA GLU A 215 11.33 16.87 14.11
C GLU A 215 10.89 18.29 14.53
N LYS A 216 11.85 19.21 14.76
CA LYS A 216 11.56 20.60 15.08
C LYS A 216 10.88 21.33 13.92
N ALA A 217 11.29 21.08 12.68
CA ALA A 217 10.69 21.65 11.48
C ALA A 217 9.24 21.21 11.28
N PHE A 218 8.90 19.94 11.56
CA PHE A 218 7.52 19.46 11.52
C PHE A 218 6.67 19.95 12.69
N LYS A 219 7.18 19.88 13.93
CA LYS A 219 6.38 20.19 15.13
C LYS A 219 6.26 21.68 15.42
N THR A 220 7.26 22.48 15.02
CA THR A 220 7.36 23.91 15.34
C THR A 220 7.95 24.73 14.17
N PRO A 221 7.41 24.63 12.94
CA PRO A 221 8.01 25.24 11.74
C PRO A 221 8.27 26.75 11.90
N GLY A 222 7.35 27.49 12.52
CA GLY A 222 7.52 28.93 12.74
C GLY A 222 8.61 29.32 13.74
N LEU A 223 9.14 28.37 14.52
CA LEU A 223 10.24 28.55 15.48
C LEU A 223 11.59 28.01 14.95
N THR A 224 11.66 27.64 13.67
CA THR A 224 12.93 27.35 12.99
C THR A 224 13.37 28.54 12.13
N GLN A 225 14.68 28.63 11.84
CA GLN A 225 15.24 29.74 11.08
C GLN A 225 15.06 29.48 9.56
N PRO A 226 14.79 30.50 8.72
CA PRO A 226 14.29 31.83 9.10
C PRO A 226 12.87 31.76 9.69
N PRO A 227 12.52 32.59 10.68
CA PRO A 227 11.22 32.51 11.36
C PRO A 227 10.08 32.97 10.45
N SER A 228 8.95 32.24 10.45
CA SER A 228 7.75 32.62 9.71
C SER A 228 6.51 31.96 10.29
N SER A 229 5.49 32.75 10.64
CA SER A 229 4.21 32.26 11.19
C SER A 229 3.35 31.50 10.18
N THR A 230 3.65 31.58 8.89
CA THR A 230 2.95 30.86 7.81
C THR A 230 3.70 29.62 7.32
N LYS A 231 4.84 29.27 7.94
CA LYS A 231 5.67 28.13 7.51
C LYS A 231 4.96 26.80 7.71
N ASN A 232 4.89 26.01 6.65
CA ASN A 232 4.32 24.68 6.57
C ASN A 232 5.22 23.81 5.69
N VAL A 233 6.26 23.20 6.28
CA VAL A 233 7.25 22.42 5.52
C VAL A 233 6.66 21.08 5.04
N PRO A 234 6.86 20.69 3.77
CA PRO A 234 6.36 19.42 3.23
C PRO A 234 7.18 18.20 3.71
N GLY A 235 6.77 17.01 3.28
CA GLY A 235 7.47 15.74 3.48
C GLY A 235 6.93 14.85 4.61
N GLN A 236 6.05 15.33 5.48
CA GLN A 236 5.47 14.51 6.56
C GLN A 236 4.23 13.70 6.13
N THR A 237 3.54 14.10 5.06
CA THR A 237 2.26 13.50 4.64
C THR A 237 2.18 13.28 3.13
N THR A 238 1.40 12.28 2.71
CA THR A 238 1.17 11.96 1.29
C THR A 238 0.42 13.05 0.50
N ALA A 239 -0.13 14.06 1.17
CA ALA A 239 -0.75 15.23 0.55
C ALA A 239 0.27 16.31 0.14
N ALA A 240 1.48 16.26 0.72
CA ALA A 240 2.59 17.14 0.39
C ALA A 240 3.92 16.38 0.64
N PRO A 241 4.28 15.41 -0.22
CA PRO A 241 5.57 14.72 -0.15
C PRO A 241 6.72 15.65 -0.54
N LEU A 242 7.96 15.19 -0.37
CA LEU A 242 9.12 15.78 -1.06
C LEU A 242 9.31 15.09 -2.42
N THR A 243 9.74 15.83 -3.44
CA THR A 243 10.00 15.29 -4.78
C THR A 243 11.46 15.49 -5.15
N ARG A 244 12.14 14.44 -5.63
CA ARG A 244 13.59 14.49 -5.90
C ARG A 244 13.88 15.51 -6.99
N LEU A 245 14.85 16.37 -6.74
CA LEU A 245 15.46 17.28 -7.70
C LEU A 245 16.88 16.82 -8.01
N TYR A 246 17.23 16.65 -9.29
CA TYR A 246 18.54 16.19 -9.73
C TYR A 246 19.08 16.87 -10.99
N GLN A 247 18.34 16.86 -12.11
CA GLN A 247 18.84 17.36 -13.41
C GLN A 247 19.09 18.87 -13.38
N ASP A 248 18.17 19.64 -12.79
CA ASP A 248 18.38 21.07 -12.58
C ASP A 248 19.40 21.30 -11.46
N ARG A 249 20.67 21.33 -11.87
CA ARG A 249 21.78 21.69 -11.00
C ARG A 249 21.67 23.12 -10.47
N LYS A 250 21.17 24.08 -11.26
CA LYS A 250 21.09 25.48 -10.82
C LYS A 250 20.12 25.60 -9.65
N ARG A 251 18.92 25.01 -9.72
CA ARG A 251 17.96 25.05 -8.60
C ARG A 251 18.50 24.37 -7.34
N ARG A 252 19.32 23.32 -7.46
CA ARG A 252 20.03 22.70 -6.33
C ARG A 252 21.10 23.62 -5.73
N ASP A 253 21.92 24.23 -6.58
CA ASP A 253 22.98 25.15 -6.16
C ASP A 253 22.37 26.43 -5.52
N ASP A 254 21.24 26.94 -6.05
CA ASP A 254 20.44 28.04 -5.49
C ASP A 254 19.79 27.67 -4.15
N ASN A 255 19.18 26.48 -4.03
CA ASN A 255 18.64 25.95 -2.77
C ASN A 255 19.72 25.97 -1.67
N ARG A 256 20.89 25.42 -1.97
CA ARG A 256 22.02 25.35 -1.01
C ARG A 256 22.56 26.74 -0.68
N ALA A 257 22.66 27.64 -1.66
CA ALA A 257 23.09 29.02 -1.43
C ALA A 257 22.12 29.78 -0.51
N GLN A 258 20.81 29.63 -0.72
CA GLN A 258 19.77 30.25 0.09
C GLN A 258 19.79 29.73 1.54
N ALA A 259 19.96 28.41 1.72
CA ALA A 259 20.12 27.81 3.05
C ALA A 259 21.40 28.30 3.78
N VAL A 260 22.55 28.30 3.10
CA VAL A 260 23.82 28.80 3.67
C VAL A 260 23.73 30.29 4.03
N ASN A 261 23.06 31.11 3.22
CA ASN A 261 22.82 32.52 3.53
C ASN A 261 21.93 32.69 4.77
N ALA A 262 20.89 31.87 4.94
CA ALA A 262 20.10 31.84 6.17
C ALA A 262 20.91 31.37 7.38
N CYS A 263 21.76 30.34 7.25
CA CYS A 263 22.67 29.92 8.32
C CYS A 263 23.62 31.04 8.75
N ARG A 264 24.27 31.73 7.81
CA ARG A 264 25.12 32.90 8.10
C ARG A 264 24.37 34.02 8.83
N ARG A 265 23.12 34.29 8.41
CA ARG A 265 22.26 35.33 9.01
C ARG A 265 21.83 35.00 10.44
N HIS A 266 21.59 33.72 10.76
CA HIS A 266 20.95 33.32 12.01
C HIS A 266 21.89 32.62 13.03
N PHE A 267 23.07 32.17 12.60
CA PHE A 267 24.10 31.55 13.46
C PHE A 267 25.47 32.25 13.38
N GLY A 268 25.57 33.36 12.64
CA GLY A 268 26.81 34.13 12.42
C GLY A 268 27.56 33.73 11.15
N PRO A 269 28.41 34.60 10.57
CA PRO A 269 29.16 34.29 9.36
C PRO A 269 30.08 33.08 9.56
N ASP A 270 30.67 32.96 10.74
CA ASP A 270 31.60 31.92 11.15
C ASP A 270 30.91 30.72 11.83
N TYR A 271 29.63 30.45 11.52
CA TYR A 271 28.88 29.35 12.16
C TYR A 271 29.54 27.97 12.00
N THR A 272 30.45 27.80 11.03
CA THR A 272 31.24 26.60 10.76
C THR A 272 32.48 26.46 11.67
N ALA A 273 32.91 27.54 12.32
CA ALA A 273 34.05 27.54 13.23
C ALA A 273 33.72 26.76 14.51
N GLY A 274 34.15 25.50 14.52
CA GLY A 274 33.76 24.52 15.55
C GLY A 274 33.28 23.17 14.99
N GLY A 275 33.51 22.88 13.71
CA GLY A 275 33.13 21.59 13.10
C GLY A 275 31.63 21.49 12.85
N LYS A 276 31.05 22.53 12.25
CA LYS A 276 29.62 22.60 11.96
C LYS A 276 29.32 22.84 10.49
N ASP A 277 28.26 22.19 10.03
CA ASP A 277 27.68 22.39 8.71
C ASP A 277 26.29 23.05 8.85
N CYS A 278 25.84 23.70 7.76
CA CYS A 278 24.44 24.09 7.64
C CYS A 278 23.64 22.86 7.19
N ASP A 279 22.61 22.50 7.95
CA ASP A 279 21.56 21.56 7.55
C ASP A 279 20.32 22.34 7.09
N GLU A 280 19.57 21.76 6.15
CA GLU A 280 18.44 22.39 5.48
C GLU A 280 17.27 21.44 5.24
N TYR A 281 16.06 21.90 5.57
CA TYR A 281 14.83 21.12 5.36
C TYR A 281 13.69 21.99 4.80
N PRO A 282 13.08 21.66 3.64
CA PRO A 282 13.44 20.54 2.76
C PRO A 282 14.85 20.65 2.15
N PHE A 283 15.42 19.51 1.78
CA PHE A 283 16.82 19.40 1.37
C PHE A 283 17.10 20.13 0.05
N ALA A 284 18.35 20.55 -0.18
CA ALA A 284 18.70 21.19 -1.45
C ALA A 284 18.48 20.30 -2.70
N THR A 285 18.39 18.98 -2.53
CA THR A 285 18.07 17.99 -3.58
C THR A 285 16.58 17.67 -3.72
N THR A 286 15.67 18.57 -3.32
CA THR A 286 14.23 18.44 -3.61
C THR A 286 13.66 19.72 -4.23
N TYR A 287 12.52 19.62 -4.91
CA TYR A 287 11.85 20.78 -5.53
C TYR A 287 11.37 21.79 -4.49
N GLU A 288 11.10 21.33 -3.27
CA GLU A 288 10.57 22.10 -2.14
C GLU A 288 11.68 22.71 -1.26
N GLY A 289 12.94 22.63 -1.68
CA GLY A 289 14.09 23.17 -0.96
C GLY A 289 14.08 24.69 -0.78
N ALA A 290 15.09 25.24 -0.10
CA ALA A 290 15.07 26.61 0.41
C ALA A 290 14.86 27.75 -0.63
N ALA A 291 15.16 27.51 -1.91
CA ALA A 291 14.93 28.45 -3.02
C ALA A 291 13.66 28.14 -3.84
N GLY A 292 12.83 27.17 -3.42
CA GLY A 292 11.65 26.71 -4.15
C GLY A 292 10.68 27.83 -4.56
N SER A 293 10.44 28.83 -3.70
CA SER A 293 9.61 30.00 -4.00
C SER A 293 10.17 30.97 -5.06
N LEU A 294 11.39 30.74 -5.57
CA LEU A 294 11.95 31.45 -6.74
C LEU A 294 11.59 30.76 -8.07
N TYR A 295 11.17 29.50 -8.00
CA TYR A 295 10.89 28.62 -9.14
C TYR A 295 9.43 28.15 -9.21
N ASP A 296 8.69 28.30 -8.12
CA ASP A 296 7.31 27.86 -7.94
C ASP A 296 6.53 28.95 -7.19
N PRO A 297 5.56 29.64 -7.83
CA PRO A 297 4.82 30.73 -7.23
C PRO A 297 3.76 30.27 -6.21
N GLU A 298 3.47 28.97 -6.12
CA GLU A 298 2.59 28.43 -5.08
C GLU A 298 3.35 28.13 -3.77
N GLN A 299 4.68 28.05 -3.82
CA GLN A 299 5.52 27.88 -2.64
C GLN A 299 5.76 29.20 -1.90
N LEU A 300 5.43 29.22 -0.61
CA LEU A 300 5.61 30.41 0.24
C LEU A 300 7.10 30.76 0.40
N PRO A 301 7.49 32.05 0.32
CA PRO A 301 8.82 32.49 0.72
C PRO A 301 9.13 32.09 2.17
N ASN A 302 10.39 31.72 2.43
CA ASN A 302 10.85 31.23 3.74
C ASN A 302 10.17 29.94 4.23
N ASN A 303 9.60 29.12 3.33
CA ASN A 303 8.98 27.83 3.68
C ASN A 303 9.98 26.68 3.93
N TYR A 304 11.11 26.99 4.57
CA TYR A 304 12.19 26.06 4.86
C TYR A 304 12.79 26.31 6.24
N SER A 305 13.61 25.37 6.70
CA SER A 305 14.24 25.32 8.01
C SER A 305 15.75 25.16 7.84
N VAL A 306 16.56 25.91 8.59
CA VAL A 306 18.01 25.71 8.68
C VAL A 306 18.52 25.64 10.12
N MET A 307 19.58 24.86 10.33
CA MET A 307 20.29 24.79 11.60
C MET A 307 21.79 24.53 11.41
N ALA A 308 22.63 25.17 12.22
CA ALA A 308 24.07 24.89 12.29
C ALA A 308 24.33 23.68 13.20
N LEU A 309 24.50 22.50 12.58
CA LEU A 309 24.66 21.20 13.24
C LEU A 309 26.10 20.71 13.17
N ASP A 310 26.45 19.69 13.96
CA ASP A 310 27.74 18.99 13.86
C ASP A 310 27.97 18.46 12.43
N SER A 311 29.13 18.75 11.85
CA SER A 311 29.48 18.36 10.47
C SER A 311 29.45 16.85 10.26
N THR A 312 29.92 16.06 11.24
CA THR A 312 29.92 14.59 11.16
C THR A 312 28.49 14.06 11.05
N GLN A 313 27.59 14.56 11.89
CA GLN A 313 26.20 14.10 11.90
C GLN A 313 25.43 14.57 10.65
N ASN A 314 25.71 15.78 10.17
CA ASN A 314 25.09 16.29 8.95
C ASN A 314 25.58 15.54 7.70
N GLN A 315 26.87 15.20 7.63
CA GLN A 315 27.44 14.44 6.51
C GLN A 315 27.00 12.97 6.54
N ALA A 316 26.79 12.38 7.73
CA ALA A 316 26.14 11.09 7.86
C ALA A 316 24.70 11.11 7.32
N ALA A 317 23.90 12.12 7.69
CA ALA A 317 22.54 12.29 7.20
C ALA A 317 22.49 12.50 5.66
N GLY A 318 23.32 13.40 5.12
CA GLY A 318 23.45 13.60 3.67
C GLY A 318 23.90 12.34 2.92
N THR A 319 24.76 11.52 3.53
CA THR A 319 25.13 10.20 3.00
C THR A 319 23.93 9.25 2.98
N LEU A 320 23.15 9.18 4.06
CA LEU A 320 21.92 8.39 4.12
C LEU A 320 20.88 8.86 3.09
N LEU A 321 20.73 10.17 2.86
CA LEU A 321 19.85 10.73 1.84
C LEU A 321 20.29 10.32 0.42
N GLY A 322 21.58 10.47 0.09
CA GLY A 322 22.13 10.04 -1.20
C GLY A 322 21.96 8.54 -1.45
N GLN A 323 22.17 7.72 -0.40
CA GLN A 323 21.88 6.29 -0.45
C GLN A 323 20.40 6.00 -0.62
N PHE A 324 19.51 6.67 0.13
CA PHE A 324 18.06 6.48 0.08
C PHE A 324 17.49 6.80 -1.31
N LEU A 325 17.78 7.98 -1.85
CA LEU A 325 17.35 8.41 -3.19
C LEU A 325 17.79 7.42 -4.29
N THR A 326 18.93 6.73 -4.09
CA THR A 326 19.47 5.74 -5.03
C THR A 326 18.91 4.33 -4.82
N LYS A 327 18.86 3.85 -3.56
CA LYS A 327 18.38 2.50 -3.18
C LYS A 327 16.86 2.36 -3.32
N ALA A 328 16.09 3.42 -3.09
CA ALA A 328 14.66 3.49 -3.37
C ALA A 328 14.35 3.80 -4.85
N ARG A 329 15.38 4.05 -5.68
CA ARG A 329 15.26 4.43 -7.11
C ARG A 329 14.37 5.66 -7.34
N LEU A 330 14.42 6.65 -6.45
CA LEU A 330 13.58 7.83 -6.62
C LEU A 330 13.99 8.59 -7.89
N ILE A 331 13.06 8.79 -8.81
CA ILE A 331 13.29 9.55 -10.04
C ILE A 331 13.12 11.04 -9.78
N ASP A 332 13.83 11.82 -10.59
CA ASP A 332 13.78 13.28 -10.62
C ASP A 332 12.47 13.78 -11.24
N GLY A 333 11.77 14.68 -10.55
CA GLY A 333 10.49 15.25 -10.98
C GLY A 333 9.32 14.98 -10.01
N PRO A 334 8.13 15.55 -10.30
CA PRO A 334 6.99 15.56 -9.38
C PRO A 334 6.26 14.22 -9.24
N ASP A 335 6.45 13.29 -10.18
CA ASP A 335 5.70 12.02 -10.25
C ASP A 335 6.18 10.93 -9.26
N ASP A 336 7.20 11.21 -8.44
CA ASP A 336 7.81 10.24 -7.52
C ASP A 336 8.14 10.85 -6.14
N GLY A 337 7.08 11.11 -5.38
CA GLY A 337 7.17 11.69 -4.04
C GLY A 337 7.62 10.70 -2.97
N PHE A 338 8.43 11.18 -2.02
CA PHE A 338 8.85 10.47 -0.82
C PHE A 338 8.46 11.23 0.46
N LEU A 339 8.43 10.53 1.61
CA LEU A 339 8.24 11.16 2.92
C LEU A 339 9.55 11.14 3.70
N VAL A 340 9.64 11.97 4.75
CA VAL A 340 10.69 11.88 5.77
C VAL A 340 10.02 11.66 7.12
N ALA A 341 10.48 10.65 7.86
CA ALA A 341 9.93 10.29 9.16
C ALA A 341 11.03 10.17 10.21
N ASP A 342 10.88 10.94 11.28
CA ASP A 342 11.72 10.95 12.49
C ASP A 342 11.33 9.83 13.45
N THR A 343 11.21 8.60 12.94
CA THR A 343 10.81 7.45 13.75
C THR A 343 11.90 7.10 14.77
N GLU A 344 11.56 7.23 16.05
CA GLU A 344 12.00 6.22 17.02
C GLU A 344 11.64 4.85 16.43
N PRO A 345 12.61 3.96 16.15
CA PRO A 345 12.28 2.62 15.71
C PRO A 345 11.53 1.94 16.85
N VAL A 346 10.23 1.68 16.68
CA VAL A 346 9.41 0.97 17.67
C VAL A 346 10.13 -0.35 17.96
N ALA A 347 10.72 -0.43 19.15
CA ALA A 347 11.68 -1.46 19.46
C ALA A 347 10.98 -2.82 19.44
N VAL A 348 11.17 -3.57 18.35
CA VAL A 348 10.71 -4.96 18.25
C VAL A 348 11.48 -5.73 19.31
N ASP A 349 10.77 -6.02 20.40
CA ASP A 349 11.33 -6.30 21.73
C ASP A 349 12.55 -7.23 21.68
N ARG A 350 13.71 -6.70 22.09
CA ARG A 350 14.99 -7.44 22.13
C ARG A 350 14.88 -8.73 22.98
N THR A 351 13.94 -8.81 23.92
CA THR A 351 13.65 -10.02 24.71
C THR A 351 13.27 -11.23 23.83
N VAL A 352 12.68 -11.00 22.65
CA VAL A 352 12.33 -12.08 21.70
C VAL A 352 13.59 -12.77 21.14
N ARG A 353 14.70 -12.03 20.92
CA ARG A 353 15.96 -12.63 20.42
C ARG A 353 16.55 -13.65 21.39
N HIS A 354 16.46 -13.42 22.71
CA HIS A 354 17.05 -14.33 23.69
C HIS A 354 16.28 -15.64 23.88
N ARG A 355 14.95 -15.63 23.73
CA ARG A 355 14.12 -16.85 23.89
C ARG A 355 14.30 -17.85 22.75
N LEU A 356 14.51 -17.38 21.51
CA LEU A 356 14.77 -18.25 20.35
C LEU A 356 16.09 -19.01 20.46
N THR A 357 17.17 -18.37 20.93
CA THR A 357 18.48 -19.01 21.08
C THR A 357 18.50 -20.09 22.17
N ALA A 358 17.65 -19.96 23.20
CA ALA A 358 17.50 -20.97 24.24
C ALA A 358 16.82 -22.26 23.72
N TRP A 359 15.80 -22.14 22.87
CA TRP A 359 15.03 -23.30 22.38
C TRP A 359 15.86 -24.21 21.45
N VAL A 360 16.75 -23.63 20.64
CA VAL A 360 17.62 -24.39 19.70
C VAL A 360 18.67 -25.26 20.42
N ARG A 361 18.95 -25.02 21.71
CA ARG A 361 19.90 -25.83 22.51
C ARG A 361 19.23 -26.91 23.38
N ALA A 362 17.90 -27.07 23.31
CA ALA A 362 17.13 -27.94 24.21
C ALA A 362 16.58 -29.22 23.55
N ALA A 363 17.11 -29.63 22.39
CA ALA A 363 16.71 -30.88 21.72
C ALA A 363 17.61 -32.06 22.16
N PRO A 364 17.10 -33.06 22.91
CA PRO A 364 17.90 -34.21 23.33
C PRO A 364 18.19 -35.17 22.17
N GLY A 365 19.43 -35.63 22.06
CA GLY A 365 19.90 -36.47 20.97
C GLY A 365 19.63 -37.98 21.16
N THR A 366 19.27 -38.64 20.06
CA THR A 366 19.60 -40.05 19.73
C THR A 366 19.54 -41.09 20.86
N ALA A 367 18.34 -41.60 21.16
CA ALA A 367 18.20 -42.89 21.84
C ALA A 367 18.34 -44.07 20.84
N ARG A 368 19.10 -45.10 21.21
CA ARG A 368 19.32 -46.30 20.36
C ARG A 368 18.12 -47.25 20.40
N ARG A 369 17.86 -47.96 19.29
CA ARG A 369 16.93 -49.11 19.27
C ARG A 369 17.41 -50.23 20.20
N ARG A 370 16.51 -50.77 21.04
CA ARG A 370 16.54 -52.15 21.57
C ARG A 370 15.13 -52.74 21.56
N ALA A 371 15.03 -54.05 21.72
CA ALA A 371 13.83 -54.84 21.41
C ALA A 371 12.73 -54.77 22.49
N ALA A 372 11.52 -55.20 22.10
CA ALA A 372 10.41 -55.46 23.00
C ALA A 372 10.57 -56.77 23.79
N PRO A 373 9.80 -56.94 24.87
CA PRO A 373 9.03 -58.17 25.05
C PRO A 373 7.53 -57.91 25.26
N SER A 374 6.74 -58.99 25.38
CA SER A 374 5.27 -59.03 25.33
C SER A 374 4.58 -59.38 26.66
N ALA A 375 3.41 -58.77 26.92
CA ALA A 375 2.38 -59.12 27.92
C ALA A 375 1.07 -58.36 27.55
N THR A 376 -0.13 -58.95 27.36
CA THR A 376 -1.12 -59.53 28.31
C THR A 376 -1.57 -58.57 29.42
N GLN A 377 -2.86 -58.40 29.79
CA GLN A 377 -4.17 -58.75 29.18
C GLN A 377 -5.30 -57.99 29.96
N ASP A 378 -6.55 -58.00 29.49
CA ASP A 378 -7.81 -57.62 30.20
C ASP A 378 -7.97 -56.14 30.67
N GLY A 379 -9.17 -55.60 30.95
CA GLY A 379 -10.52 -56.11 30.66
C GLY A 379 -11.71 -55.26 31.21
N GLN A 380 -12.62 -54.84 30.32
CA GLN A 380 -14.06 -54.52 30.55
C GLN A 380 -14.48 -53.29 31.43
N PRO A 381 -15.77 -52.83 31.40
CA PRO A 381 -16.12 -51.41 31.60
C PRO A 381 -17.15 -51.12 32.73
N ARG A 382 -17.67 -49.89 32.80
CA ARG A 382 -18.93 -49.54 33.52
C ARG A 382 -19.84 -48.57 32.74
N HIS A 383 -21.16 -48.72 32.95
CA HIS A 383 -22.25 -47.91 32.36
C HIS A 383 -22.80 -46.86 33.34
N ALA A 384 -23.25 -45.71 32.80
CA ALA A 384 -24.41 -44.89 33.22
C ALA A 384 -24.52 -43.70 32.23
N LEU A 385 -25.61 -43.31 31.57
CA LEU A 385 -27.04 -43.70 31.56
C LEU A 385 -27.91 -43.18 32.72
N LEU A 386 -28.52 -42.00 32.53
CA LEU A 386 -29.90 -41.55 32.87
C LEU A 386 -30.08 -40.14 32.24
N ARG A 387 -31.12 -39.87 31.43
CA ARG A 387 -32.40 -39.18 31.78
C ARG A 387 -32.22 -37.94 32.71
N GLY A 388 -32.69 -36.72 32.42
CA GLY A 388 -33.50 -36.20 31.29
C GLY A 388 -34.85 -35.62 31.75
N LEU A 389 -35.33 -34.51 31.16
CA LEU A 389 -36.70 -33.97 31.30
C LEU A 389 -36.95 -32.82 30.29
N ALA A 390 -38.22 -32.48 30.05
CA ALA A 390 -38.67 -31.36 29.20
C ALA A 390 -39.90 -30.68 29.84
N HIS A 391 -40.20 -29.42 29.48
CA HIS A 391 -41.51 -28.72 29.51
C HIS A 391 -41.33 -27.30 28.86
N THR A 392 -41.90 -27.01 27.68
CA THR A 392 -43.22 -26.37 27.36
C THR A 392 -43.29 -24.83 27.31
N THR A 393 -43.51 -24.33 26.09
CA THR A 393 -44.60 -23.39 25.68
C THR A 393 -44.81 -22.05 26.40
N PHE A 394 -44.79 -20.93 25.63
CA PHE A 394 -45.64 -19.75 25.87
C PHE A 394 -45.94 -18.94 24.60
N LEU A 395 -46.90 -18.01 24.70
CA LEU A 395 -47.43 -17.08 23.66
C LEU A 395 -47.36 -15.63 24.21
N ALA A 396 -47.81 -14.53 23.58
CA ALA A 396 -48.65 -14.31 22.40
C ALA A 396 -48.24 -12.96 21.72
N GLN A 397 -48.28 -12.82 20.39
CA GLN A 397 -49.42 -12.29 19.60
C GLN A 397 -49.73 -10.79 19.79
N ALA A 398 -49.25 -9.96 18.87
CA ALA A 398 -49.71 -8.59 18.60
C ALA A 398 -49.77 -8.38 17.07
N ALA A 399 -50.67 -7.56 16.52
CA ALA A 399 -51.00 -7.64 15.08
C ALA A 399 -51.63 -6.39 14.43
N ARG A 400 -51.29 -6.15 13.14
CA ARG A 400 -52.00 -5.28 12.13
C ARG A 400 -51.85 -3.75 12.39
N THR A 401 -52.17 -2.80 11.49
CA THR A 401 -52.78 -2.71 10.11
C THR A 401 -52.18 -1.43 9.41
N LEU A 402 -52.42 -0.90 8.18
CA LEU A 402 -53.30 -1.05 6.99
C LEU A 402 -52.44 -1.35 5.71
N ARG A 403 -52.70 -1.16 4.38
CA ARG A 403 -53.55 -0.37 3.42
C ARG A 403 -53.28 1.15 3.36
N ALA A 404 -53.36 1.89 2.23
CA ALA A 404 -53.27 1.65 0.76
C ALA A 404 -52.93 3.06 0.11
N ASP A 405 -53.09 3.46 -1.17
CA ASP A 405 -53.58 2.97 -2.48
C ASP A 405 -52.89 3.90 -3.55
N ARG A 406 -52.33 3.45 -4.69
CA ARG A 406 -52.92 3.30 -6.06
C ARG A 406 -53.03 4.59 -6.92
N ALA A 407 -52.65 4.47 -8.22
CA ALA A 407 -52.74 5.48 -9.31
C ALA A 407 -51.83 6.73 -9.19
N SER A 408 -51.46 7.48 -10.24
CA SER A 408 -51.33 7.25 -11.71
C SER A 408 -50.49 8.38 -12.35
N GLY A 409 -50.05 8.27 -13.62
CA GLY A 409 -49.41 9.38 -14.35
C GLY A 409 -48.63 8.98 -15.61
N ARG A 410 -48.64 9.82 -16.65
CA ARG A 410 -47.99 9.60 -17.97
C ARG A 410 -47.11 10.79 -18.38
N LEU A 411 -46.01 10.51 -19.10
CA LEU A 411 -45.39 11.27 -20.23
C LEU A 411 -45.20 12.82 -20.06
N ARG A 412 -44.06 13.41 -20.42
CA ARG A 412 -43.43 13.40 -21.76
C ARG A 412 -41.91 13.75 -21.72
N ARG A 413 -41.22 13.57 -22.86
CA ARG A 413 -39.89 14.13 -23.15
C ARG A 413 -40.00 15.56 -23.75
N PRO A 414 -38.97 16.41 -23.61
CA PRO A 414 -38.69 17.52 -24.54
C PRO A 414 -37.67 17.10 -25.62
N THR A 415 -37.67 17.83 -26.74
CA THR A 415 -36.60 17.89 -27.75
C THR A 415 -35.83 19.21 -27.64
N PRO A 416 -34.58 19.30 -28.13
CA PRO A 416 -33.78 20.53 -28.05
C PRO A 416 -34.03 21.47 -29.25
N GLU A 417 -33.76 22.76 -29.05
CA GLU A 417 -33.57 23.75 -30.12
C GLU A 417 -32.20 24.43 -30.02
N VAL A 418 -31.78 25.08 -31.12
CA VAL A 418 -30.42 25.58 -31.37
C VAL A 418 -30.46 27.07 -31.66
N PHE A 419 -29.48 27.83 -31.19
CA PHE A 419 -29.22 29.19 -31.70
C PHE A 419 -27.72 29.47 -31.90
N LEU A 420 -27.43 30.38 -32.82
CA LEU A 420 -26.11 30.71 -33.36
C LEU A 420 -25.89 32.24 -33.37
N ARG A 421 -24.68 32.68 -32.97
CA ARG A 421 -24.02 33.97 -33.36
C ARG A 421 -24.77 35.27 -32.94
N ASP A 422 -24.20 36.49 -32.95
CA ASP A 422 -22.81 36.99 -33.11
C ASP A 422 -22.61 38.34 -32.36
N SER A 423 -21.42 38.93 -32.47
CA SER A 423 -21.12 40.39 -32.45
C SER A 423 -21.07 41.23 -31.14
N ARG A 424 -19.82 41.50 -30.72
CA ARG A 424 -19.19 42.83 -30.42
C ARG A 424 -20.02 43.94 -29.73
N LEU A 425 -19.58 44.37 -28.53
CA LEU A 425 -19.00 45.73 -28.25
C LEU A 425 -18.60 45.93 -26.75
N HIS A 426 -18.04 47.11 -26.42
CA HIS A 426 -17.49 47.55 -25.12
C HIS A 426 -18.16 48.87 -24.68
N PRO A 427 -17.98 49.41 -23.44
CA PRO A 427 -17.38 48.87 -22.20
C PRO A 427 -18.19 49.19 -20.90
N ARG A 428 -17.61 48.88 -19.71
CA ARG A 428 -17.95 49.35 -18.34
C ARG A 428 -19.33 49.01 -17.75
N HIS A 429 -19.36 48.15 -16.71
CA HIS A 429 -19.57 48.54 -15.30
C HIS A 429 -19.54 47.33 -14.32
N SER A 430 -19.27 47.61 -13.03
CA SER A 430 -19.54 46.82 -11.81
C SER A 430 -19.79 45.29 -11.91
N SER A 431 -18.87 44.47 -11.39
CA SER A 431 -19.12 43.05 -11.12
C SER A 431 -19.71 42.79 -9.72
N PRO A 432 -20.88 42.14 -9.59
CA PRO A 432 -21.41 41.70 -8.30
C PRO A 432 -20.78 40.37 -7.82
N ARG A 433 -20.81 40.11 -6.51
CA ARG A 433 -20.34 38.85 -5.91
C ARG A 433 -21.23 37.67 -6.31
N THR A 434 -20.70 36.70 -7.04
CA THR A 434 -21.36 35.41 -7.29
C THR A 434 -20.97 34.37 -6.23
N ARG A 435 -21.94 33.87 -5.45
CA ARG A 435 -21.75 32.69 -4.58
C ARG A 435 -21.60 31.45 -5.44
N ARG A 436 -20.40 30.87 -5.51
CA ARG A 436 -20.18 29.55 -6.14
C ARG A 436 -20.69 28.46 -5.18
N VAL A 437 -21.83 27.84 -5.50
CA VAL A 437 -22.31 26.67 -4.76
C VAL A 437 -21.38 25.50 -5.09
N GLN A 438 -20.75 24.94 -4.06
CA GLN A 438 -19.77 23.86 -4.21
C GLN A 438 -20.49 22.51 -4.14
N ALA A 439 -20.57 21.80 -5.26
CA ALA A 439 -21.14 20.46 -5.28
C ALA A 439 -20.26 19.48 -4.47
N PRO A 440 -20.84 18.58 -3.66
CA PRO A 440 -20.05 17.66 -2.84
C PRO A 440 -19.31 16.64 -3.71
N ARG A 441 -17.98 16.55 -3.55
CA ARG A 441 -17.19 15.44 -4.12
C ARG A 441 -17.53 14.14 -3.37
N PRO A 442 -17.66 12.99 -4.04
CA PRO A 442 -17.88 11.72 -3.37
C PRO A 442 -16.67 11.35 -2.49
N ARG A 443 -16.92 11.01 -1.22
CA ARG A 443 -15.89 10.46 -0.33
C ARG A 443 -15.74 8.96 -0.58
N LEU A 444 -14.62 8.56 -1.20
CA LEU A 444 -14.16 7.17 -1.13
C LEU A 444 -13.57 6.91 0.27
N GLN A 445 -14.40 6.44 1.20
CA GLN A 445 -13.94 5.98 2.51
C GLN A 445 -13.48 4.51 2.42
N GLY A 446 -12.25 4.29 1.94
CA GLY A 446 -11.55 3.02 2.11
C GLY A 446 -11.01 2.91 3.54
N SER A 447 -11.44 1.90 4.30
CA SER A 447 -10.92 1.62 5.64
C SER A 447 -9.62 0.82 5.57
N VAL A 448 -8.48 1.47 5.85
CA VAL A 448 -7.18 0.80 5.95
C VAL A 448 -7.13 -0.07 7.20
N GLN A 449 -7.50 -1.34 7.06
CA GLN A 449 -7.47 -2.33 8.13
C GLN A 449 -6.07 -2.96 8.21
N ARG A 450 -5.43 -2.93 9.39
CA ARG A 450 -4.08 -3.49 9.57
C ARG A 450 -4.15 -5.02 9.49
N CYS A 451 -3.62 -5.60 8.41
CA CYS A 451 -3.32 -7.03 8.37
C CYS A 451 -2.29 -7.40 9.44
N ALA A 452 -2.46 -8.56 10.07
CA ALA A 452 -1.46 -9.10 10.99
C ALA A 452 -0.18 -9.48 10.23
N TYR A 453 0.96 -9.45 10.93
CA TYR A 453 2.25 -9.83 10.38
C TYR A 453 2.27 -11.34 10.04
N ASP A 454 2.41 -11.64 8.75
CA ASP A 454 2.56 -13.01 8.24
C ASP A 454 4.05 -13.36 8.05
N PRO A 455 4.58 -14.39 8.73
CA PRO A 455 5.97 -14.79 8.59
C PRO A 455 6.36 -15.24 7.18
N HIS A 456 5.43 -15.61 6.31
CA HIS A 456 5.73 -16.01 4.93
C HIS A 456 6.13 -14.83 4.01
N CYS A 457 5.90 -13.57 4.41
CA CYS A 457 6.53 -12.42 3.76
C CYS A 457 8.05 -12.32 4.03
N GLY A 458 8.57 -13.00 5.07
CA GLY A 458 9.92 -12.80 5.59
C GLY A 458 10.97 -13.81 5.14
N ARG A 459 11.35 -13.86 3.86
CA ARG A 459 12.70 -14.35 3.51
C ARG A 459 13.72 -13.26 3.79
N ARG A 460 14.71 -13.56 4.62
CA ARG A 460 15.69 -12.59 5.13
C ARG A 460 16.56 -12.05 4.00
N TYR A 461 16.41 -10.76 3.70
CA TYR A 461 17.57 -9.92 3.45
C TYR A 461 18.13 -9.46 4.80
N ALA A 462 19.40 -9.07 4.84
CA ALA A 462 20.03 -8.54 6.05
C ALA A 462 19.35 -7.24 6.51
N PRO A 463 19.40 -6.88 7.80
CA PRO A 463 19.16 -5.50 8.21
C PRO A 463 20.15 -4.56 7.50
N PHE A 464 19.79 -3.28 7.40
CA PHE A 464 20.67 -2.26 6.83
C PHE A 464 21.91 -2.06 7.72
N GLU A 465 23.07 -2.35 7.14
CA GLU A 465 24.40 -1.83 7.45
C GLU A 465 24.99 -1.32 6.12
#